data_AF-A0A9E8X7B9-F1
#
_entry.id   AF-A0A9E8X7B9-F1
#
_cell.length_a   1.000
_cell.length_b   1.000
_cell.length_c   1.000
_cell.angle_alpha   90.00
_cell.angle_beta   90.00
_cell.angle_gamma   90.00
#
_symmetry.space_group_name_H-M   'P 1'
#
loop_
_entity.id
_entity.type
_entity.pdbx_description
1 polymer ?
#
loop_
_entity_poly.entity_id
_entity_poly.type
_entity_poly.pdbx_seq_one_letter_code
_entity_poly.pdbx_strand_id
1 'polypeptide(L)'
;MSAHAAIISDNSERRIQVRQGSSVNNSNANTYITPSPQRAPYNAGVTILSGSSGDSMQGLIQQKQREFEFDASLSIEENKRVITNRSTPRYNTTYSTGNNNYNDFISMDFNTWLNSNSYRASQVANYQRYLSARVGARNVPPLSQLLTTARSWDKCGYEPYQLPPQELWSNIVPTLQLYSQLKSQGILPANSEIRSVYRSPGLNDCAGGASSSKHMTAGAIDIWVPDYESSPWQLSRMQDSLCEFWQYQGQSHNFGLGLYSTGAIHLDTDGYRKWGFNHASSSSACRY
;
A
#
# COMPACT_ATOMS: atom_id res chain seq x y z
N MET A 1 45.16 -27.15 12.48
CA MET A 1 45.93 -26.17 13.27
C MET A 1 45.38 -24.80 12.88
N SER A 2 44.83 -23.92 13.71
CA SER A 2 44.53 -23.88 15.13
C SER A 2 43.25 -23.03 15.26
N ALA A 3 42.29 -23.49 16.07
CA ALA A 3 41.10 -22.75 16.47
C ALA A 3 41.35 -22.20 17.88
N HIS A 4 41.04 -20.94 18.14
CA HIS A 4 40.97 -20.40 19.51
C HIS A 4 39.61 -19.73 19.71
N ALA A 5 38.82 -20.36 20.57
CA ALA A 5 37.69 -19.76 21.26
C ALA A 5 38.20 -19.13 22.57
N ALA A 6 37.53 -18.08 23.05
CA ALA A 6 37.23 -17.92 24.47
C ALA A 6 36.09 -16.90 24.65
N ILE A 7 35.10 -17.35 25.41
CA ILE A 7 33.94 -16.65 25.98
C ILE A 7 34.41 -15.89 27.23
N ILE A 8 33.74 -14.79 27.61
CA ILE A 8 33.25 -14.51 28.98
C ILE A 8 32.27 -13.32 28.95
N SER A 9 31.13 -13.58 29.57
CA SER A 9 29.99 -12.75 29.97
C SER A 9 30.34 -11.65 30.98
N ASP A 10 29.56 -10.55 31.02
CA ASP A 10 28.82 -10.19 32.25
C ASP A 10 27.71 -9.15 31.99
N ASN A 11 26.61 -9.31 32.71
CA ASN A 11 25.46 -8.44 32.86
C ASN A 11 25.79 -7.24 33.76
N SER A 12 25.19 -6.07 33.51
CA SER A 12 24.47 -5.35 34.57
C SER A 12 23.73 -4.13 34.03
N GLU A 13 22.41 -4.19 34.15
CA GLU A 13 21.53 -3.02 34.17
C GLU A 13 21.87 -2.14 35.37
N ARG A 14 21.98 -0.82 35.17
CA ARG A 14 21.77 0.16 36.25
C ARG A 14 20.99 1.39 35.78
N ARG A 15 19.70 1.33 36.10
CA ARG A 15 18.84 2.41 36.59
C ARG A 15 19.60 3.69 36.99
N ILE A 16 19.28 4.81 36.33
CA ILE A 16 19.59 6.15 36.84
C ILE A 16 18.38 6.65 37.63
N GLN A 17 18.57 6.81 38.94
CA GLN A 17 17.68 7.54 39.84
C GLN A 17 18.11 9.01 39.91
N VAL A 18 17.12 9.89 39.85
CA VAL A 18 17.22 11.34 40.03
C VAL A 18 17.56 11.66 41.49
N ARG A 19 18.49 12.60 41.71
CA ARG A 19 18.70 13.23 43.03
C ARG A 19 18.79 14.75 42.87
N GLN A 20 17.84 15.45 43.48
CA GLN A 20 17.91 16.88 43.81
C GLN A 20 18.88 17.10 44.98
N GLY A 21 19.48 18.30 45.06
CA GLY A 21 19.95 18.86 46.33
C GLY A 21 21.25 19.67 46.31
N SER A 22 21.07 20.98 46.14
CA SER A 22 21.61 22.05 47.01
C SER A 22 23.13 22.31 47.09
N SER A 23 23.53 23.48 46.58
CA SER A 23 24.74 24.22 47.02
C SER A 23 24.31 25.52 47.71
N VAL A 24 25.02 25.87 48.78
CA VAL A 24 24.73 26.93 49.75
C VAL A 24 25.75 28.08 49.60
N ASN A 25 25.33 29.27 50.08
CA ASN A 25 26.08 30.51 50.43
C ASN A 25 26.28 31.53 49.29
N ASN A 26 25.71 32.74 49.27
CA ASN A 26 25.32 33.81 50.22
C ASN A 26 26.29 35.01 50.14
N SER A 27 25.81 36.15 49.61
CA SER A 27 26.19 37.49 50.06
C SER A 27 25.25 38.57 49.51
N ASN A 28 24.39 39.06 50.41
CA ASN A 28 23.74 40.37 50.55
C ASN A 28 23.85 41.43 49.43
N ALA A 29 22.69 41.85 48.90
CA ALA A 29 22.35 43.27 48.70
C ALA A 29 20.81 43.45 48.64
N ASN A 30 20.29 44.31 49.51
CA ASN A 30 18.88 44.71 49.62
C ASN A 30 18.47 45.65 48.48
N THR A 31 17.36 45.36 47.79
CA THR A 31 16.50 46.39 47.20
C THR A 31 15.04 45.93 47.21
N TYR A 32 14.21 46.69 47.92
CA TYR A 32 12.75 46.59 47.97
C TYR A 32 12.12 47.27 46.75
N ILE A 33 11.19 46.61 46.05
CA ILE A 33 10.17 47.27 45.22
C ILE A 33 8.81 46.56 45.42
N THR A 34 7.83 47.32 45.88
CA THR A 34 6.41 47.02 46.09
C THR A 34 5.63 46.80 44.78
N PRO A 35 4.60 45.92 44.75
CA PRO A 35 3.62 45.86 43.66
C PRO A 35 2.36 46.70 43.98
N SER A 36 1.85 47.44 43.00
CA SER A 36 0.58 48.15 43.07
C SER A 36 -0.51 47.41 42.26
N PRO A 37 -1.76 47.26 42.74
CA PRO A 37 -2.82 46.55 42.04
C PRO A 37 -3.84 47.52 41.42
N GLN A 38 -4.22 47.34 40.16
CA GLN A 38 -5.48 47.91 39.66
C GLN A 38 -6.25 46.94 38.76
N ARG A 39 -7.55 46.89 39.04
CA ARG A 39 -8.59 46.01 38.51
C ARG A 39 -9.11 46.51 37.15
N ALA A 40 -9.51 45.51 36.35
CA ALA A 40 -10.47 45.37 35.24
C ALA A 40 -11.40 46.56 34.84
N PRO A 41 -11.99 46.51 33.62
CA PRO A 41 -13.25 45.77 33.46
C PRO A 41 -13.35 44.85 32.22
N TYR A 42 -14.38 44.00 32.28
CA TYR A 42 -14.73 42.85 31.46
C TYR A 42 -15.19 43.18 30.03
N ASN A 43 -14.95 42.24 29.10
CA ASN A 43 -15.91 41.89 28.05
C ASN A 43 -16.02 40.37 27.96
N ALA A 44 -17.27 39.90 27.92
CA ALA A 44 -17.68 38.50 28.06
C ALA A 44 -17.62 37.75 26.74
N GLY A 45 -17.32 36.45 26.81
CA GLY A 45 -17.68 35.50 25.77
C GLY A 45 -16.67 34.38 25.56
N VAL A 46 -16.91 33.26 26.25
CA VAL A 46 -16.87 31.87 25.76
C VAL A 46 -16.38 30.98 26.91
N THR A 47 -17.33 30.22 27.45
CA THR A 47 -17.09 29.15 28.43
C THR A 47 -16.27 28.04 27.76
N ILE A 48 -14.98 27.96 28.07
CA ILE A 48 -14.20 26.76 27.80
C ILE A 48 -14.30 25.89 29.05
N LEU A 49 -15.11 24.84 28.94
CA LEU A 49 -15.14 23.76 29.92
C LEU A 49 -13.77 23.10 29.98
N SER A 50 -13.17 23.22 31.15
CA SER A 50 -11.93 22.58 31.57
C SER A 50 -12.05 21.05 31.51
N GLY A 51 -11.15 20.43 30.73
CA GLY A 51 -10.92 18.98 30.71
C GLY A 51 -9.44 18.69 30.53
N SER A 52 -8.77 18.47 31.67
CA SER A 52 -7.50 17.76 31.89
C SER A 52 -6.31 18.00 30.95
N SER A 53 -5.25 18.56 31.52
CA SER A 53 -3.89 18.64 31.02
C SER A 53 -3.37 17.27 30.56
N GLY A 54 -3.37 17.04 29.25
CA GLY A 54 -2.78 15.87 28.60
C GLY A 54 -2.39 16.22 27.17
N ASP A 55 -1.12 16.60 27.02
CA ASP A 55 -0.32 16.61 25.78
C ASP A 55 -0.97 17.20 24.51
N SER A 56 -0.57 18.42 24.12
CA SER A 56 -1.06 19.11 22.91
C SER A 56 -0.93 18.27 21.63
N MET A 57 -0.04 17.29 21.64
CA MET A 57 0.13 16.29 20.57
C MET A 57 -1.07 15.34 20.43
N GLN A 58 -1.69 14.91 21.53
CA GLN A 58 -2.82 13.98 21.49
C GLN A 58 -4.08 14.66 20.93
N GLY A 59 -4.31 15.93 21.29
CA GLY A 59 -5.40 16.73 20.72
C GLY A 59 -5.26 16.93 19.19
N LEU A 60 -4.04 17.20 18.72
CA LEU A 60 -3.71 17.31 17.30
C LEU A 60 -3.90 15.98 16.55
N ILE A 61 -3.47 14.86 17.14
CA ILE A 61 -3.66 13.51 16.56
C ILE A 61 -5.15 13.23 16.42
N GLN A 62 -5.96 13.51 17.44
CA GLN A 62 -7.39 13.25 17.40
C GLN A 62 -8.12 14.16 16.41
N GLN A 63 -7.67 15.41 16.25
CA GLN A 63 -8.18 16.30 15.20
C GLN A 63 -7.82 15.79 13.81
N LYS A 64 -6.57 15.40 13.57
CA LYS A 64 -6.13 14.86 12.27
C LYS A 64 -6.81 13.54 11.94
N GLN A 65 -7.08 12.70 12.94
CA GLN A 65 -7.83 11.46 12.78
C GLN A 65 -9.28 11.74 12.36
N ARG A 66 -9.94 12.76 12.93
CA ARG A 66 -11.31 13.16 12.53
C ARG A 66 -11.38 13.78 11.13
N GLU A 67 -10.42 14.65 10.79
CA GLU A 67 -10.29 15.21 9.44
C GLU A 67 -10.07 14.08 8.42
N PHE A 68 -9.21 13.11 8.76
CA PHE A 68 -8.95 11.94 7.94
C PHE A 68 -10.17 11.01 7.78
N GLU A 69 -10.88 10.71 8.87
CA GLU A 69 -12.10 9.87 8.82
C GLU A 69 -13.21 10.54 8.00
N PHE A 70 -13.32 11.86 8.08
CA PHE A 70 -14.23 12.64 7.25
C PHE A 70 -13.85 12.53 5.77
N ASP A 71 -12.59 12.73 5.42
CA ASP A 71 -12.11 12.60 4.03
C ASP A 71 -12.26 11.17 3.49
N ALA A 72 -12.02 10.15 4.31
CA ALA A 72 -12.25 8.76 3.95
C ALA A 72 -13.73 8.50 3.67
N SER A 73 -14.63 9.00 4.53
CA SER A 73 -16.08 8.86 4.34
C SER A 73 -16.59 9.59 3.10
N LEU A 74 -16.03 10.78 2.81
CA LEU A 74 -16.29 11.52 1.57
C LEU A 74 -15.82 10.73 0.34
N SER A 75 -14.63 10.15 0.38
CA SER A 75 -14.12 9.34 -0.75
C SER A 75 -14.98 8.08 -1.00
N ILE A 76 -15.52 7.46 0.06
CA ILE A 76 -16.44 6.32 -0.04
C ILE A 76 -17.78 6.75 -0.63
N GLU A 77 -18.33 7.88 -0.18
CA GLU A 77 -19.56 8.43 -0.76
C GLU A 77 -19.39 8.93 -2.19
N GLU A 78 -18.25 9.54 -2.52
CA GLU A 78 -17.92 9.98 -3.87
C GLU A 78 -17.76 8.78 -4.80
N ASN A 79 -17.06 7.73 -4.37
CA ASN A 79 -17.01 6.46 -5.09
C ASN A 79 -18.42 5.86 -5.30
N LYS A 80 -19.32 5.92 -4.31
CA LYS A 80 -20.72 5.51 -4.47
C LYS A 80 -21.51 6.39 -5.45
N ARG A 81 -21.23 7.69 -5.51
CA ARG A 81 -21.89 8.65 -6.45
C ARG A 81 -21.35 8.56 -7.87
N VAL A 82 -20.07 8.23 -8.05
CA VAL A 82 -19.47 7.94 -9.36
C VAL A 82 -20.05 6.63 -9.92
N ILE A 83 -20.35 5.65 -9.06
CA ILE A 83 -21.04 4.40 -9.46
C ILE A 83 -22.47 4.67 -10.00
N THR A 84 -23.15 5.75 -9.60
CA THR A 84 -24.52 6.05 -10.05
C THR A 84 -24.59 7.02 -11.24
N ASN A 85 -23.61 7.91 -11.42
CA ASN A 85 -23.56 8.81 -12.57
C ASN A 85 -22.72 8.21 -13.72
N ARG A 86 -23.39 7.47 -14.61
CA ARG A 86 -22.85 7.10 -15.93
C ARG A 86 -22.70 8.35 -16.81
N SER A 87 -21.59 9.04 -16.67
CA SER A 87 -21.10 10.00 -17.66
C SER A 87 -19.58 9.90 -17.66
N THR A 88 -19.01 9.36 -18.74
CA THR A 88 -17.57 9.29 -18.94
C THR A 88 -17.01 10.72 -18.97
N PRO A 89 -16.05 11.07 -18.10
CA PRO A 89 -15.38 12.36 -18.19
C PRO A 89 -14.60 12.42 -19.51
N ARG A 90 -15.01 13.29 -20.43
CA ARG A 90 -14.21 13.63 -21.60
C ARG A 90 -13.09 14.56 -21.17
N TYR A 91 -11.89 14.02 -21.01
CA TYR A 91 -10.68 14.80 -20.78
C TYR A 91 -10.26 15.47 -22.10
N ASN A 92 -10.43 16.79 -22.20
CA ASN A 92 -9.88 17.58 -23.31
C ASN A 92 -8.36 17.69 -23.12
N THR A 93 -7.60 17.05 -24.01
CA THR A 93 -6.16 17.27 -24.14
C THR A 93 -5.89 17.97 -25.47
N THR A 94 -5.45 19.23 -25.40
CA THR A 94 -4.98 19.99 -26.54
C THR A 94 -3.51 19.65 -26.77
N TYR A 95 -3.23 18.70 -27.65
CA TYR A 95 -1.91 18.59 -28.28
C TYR A 95 -2.09 18.40 -29.79
N SER A 96 -1.57 19.38 -30.53
CA SER A 96 -1.43 19.35 -31.98
C SER A 96 -0.18 18.58 -32.33
N THR A 97 -0.32 17.47 -33.08
CA THR A 97 0.45 17.15 -34.30
C THR A 97 0.09 15.76 -34.83
N GLY A 98 -0.34 15.68 -36.09
CA GLY A 98 0.01 14.57 -37.00
C GLY A 98 -0.90 13.33 -37.07
N ASN A 99 -1.98 13.47 -37.83
CA ASN A 99 -2.72 12.46 -38.62
C ASN A 99 -2.25 10.98 -38.60
N ASN A 100 -3.09 10.06 -38.11
CA ASN A 100 -3.68 8.93 -38.87
C ASN A 100 -4.70 8.14 -38.03
N ASN A 101 -5.81 7.79 -38.68
CA ASN A 101 -7.00 7.16 -38.12
C ASN A 101 -6.78 5.74 -37.58
N TYR A 102 -6.90 5.57 -36.26
CA TYR A 102 -7.66 4.51 -35.58
C TYR A 102 -8.09 5.09 -34.22
N ASN A 103 -9.33 4.85 -33.79
CA ASN A 103 -9.92 5.43 -32.57
C ASN A 103 -9.23 4.90 -31.30
N ASP A 104 -8.10 5.49 -30.96
CA ASP A 104 -7.28 5.17 -29.80
C ASP A 104 -7.60 6.19 -28.69
N PHE A 105 -8.54 5.84 -27.80
CA PHE A 105 -8.70 6.60 -26.56
C PHE A 105 -7.44 6.37 -25.74
N ILE A 106 -6.56 7.37 -25.75
CA ILE A 106 -5.24 7.35 -25.12
C ILE A 106 -5.33 6.75 -23.71
N SER A 107 -4.66 5.61 -23.53
CA SER A 107 -4.38 5.04 -22.21
C SER A 107 -3.80 6.16 -21.34
N MET A 108 -4.52 6.52 -20.26
CA MET A 108 -4.05 7.57 -19.36
C MET A 108 -2.73 7.11 -18.73
N ASP A 109 -1.64 7.84 -18.98
CA ASP A 109 -0.34 7.58 -18.36
C ASP A 109 -0.43 7.73 -16.83
N PHE A 110 0.35 6.95 -16.08
CA PHE A 110 0.36 6.97 -14.62
C PHE A 110 0.61 8.36 -14.05
N ASN A 111 1.51 9.16 -14.63
CA ASN A 111 1.77 10.51 -14.13
C ASN A 111 0.61 11.45 -14.44
N THR A 112 -0.05 11.27 -15.59
CA THR A 112 -1.26 12.04 -15.92
C THR A 112 -2.38 11.72 -14.93
N TRP A 113 -2.58 10.44 -14.63
CA TRP A 113 -3.53 10.00 -13.62
C TRP A 113 -3.17 10.54 -12.23
N LEU A 114 -1.91 10.41 -11.81
CA LEU A 114 -1.47 10.85 -10.50
C LEU A 114 -1.67 12.35 -10.29
N ASN A 115 -1.39 13.16 -11.32
CA ASN A 115 -1.40 14.61 -11.26
C ASN A 115 -2.77 15.23 -11.62
N SER A 116 -3.76 14.47 -12.07
CA SER A 116 -5.09 15.01 -12.36
C SER A 116 -5.88 15.38 -11.09
N ASN A 117 -5.39 14.97 -9.91
CA ASN A 117 -5.94 15.35 -8.61
C ASN A 117 -4.81 15.49 -7.57
N SER A 118 -4.66 16.67 -6.97
CA SER A 118 -3.61 16.95 -5.99
C SER A 118 -3.70 16.10 -4.70
N TYR A 119 -4.91 15.70 -4.29
CA TYR A 119 -5.09 14.82 -3.14
C TYR A 119 -4.61 13.40 -3.43
N ARG A 120 -4.82 12.91 -4.66
CA ARG A 120 -4.39 11.59 -5.12
C ARG A 120 -2.88 11.42 -4.99
N ALA A 121 -2.09 12.42 -5.41
CA ALA A 121 -0.64 12.38 -5.28
C ALA A 121 -0.18 12.21 -3.82
N SER A 122 -0.81 12.92 -2.88
CA SER A 122 -0.52 12.80 -1.45
C SER A 122 -0.91 11.42 -0.89
N GLN A 123 -2.07 10.88 -1.27
CA GLN A 123 -2.53 9.56 -0.84
C GLN A 123 -1.62 8.44 -1.39
N VAL A 124 -1.21 8.52 -2.65
CA VAL A 124 -0.26 7.57 -3.25
C VAL A 124 1.10 7.64 -2.56
N ALA A 125 1.58 8.83 -2.20
CA ALA A 125 2.80 8.97 -1.41
C ALA A 125 2.67 8.38 0.00
N ASN A 126 1.51 8.51 0.66
CA ASN A 126 1.22 7.85 1.93
C ASN A 126 1.27 6.33 1.81
N TYR A 127 0.66 5.78 0.77
CA TYR A 127 0.68 4.35 0.50
C TYR A 127 2.10 3.84 0.24
N GLN A 128 2.91 4.56 -0.56
CA GLN A 128 4.31 4.20 -0.78
C GLN A 128 5.11 4.18 0.53
N ARG A 129 4.93 5.18 1.39
CA ARG A 129 5.57 5.21 2.72
C ARG A 129 5.14 4.03 3.59
N TYR A 130 3.83 3.73 3.61
CA TYR A 130 3.29 2.59 4.32
C TYR A 130 3.94 1.27 3.86
N LEU A 131 3.97 1.02 2.56
CA LEU A 131 4.59 -0.20 2.01
C LEU A 131 6.08 -0.24 2.29
N SER A 132 6.80 0.87 2.09
CA SER A 132 8.24 0.95 2.33
C SER A 132 8.61 0.61 3.78
N ALA A 133 7.78 1.02 4.75
CA ALA A 133 7.99 0.69 6.16
C ALA A 133 7.71 -0.79 6.50
N ARG A 134 6.94 -1.51 5.67
CA ARG A 134 6.52 -2.91 5.92
C ARG A 134 7.33 -3.94 5.15
N VAL A 135 7.69 -3.64 3.90
CA VAL A 135 8.45 -4.57 3.05
C VAL A 135 9.88 -4.10 2.77
N GLY A 136 10.21 -2.86 3.14
CA GLY A 136 11.48 -2.21 2.80
C GLY A 136 11.39 -1.48 1.45
N ALA A 137 11.93 -0.26 1.37
CA ALA A 137 11.79 0.61 0.20
C ALA A 137 12.27 -0.02 -1.12
N ARG A 138 13.28 -0.90 -1.09
CA ARG A 138 13.79 -1.61 -2.27
C ARG A 138 12.87 -2.73 -2.78
N ASN A 139 11.94 -3.17 -1.93
CA ASN A 139 11.01 -4.28 -2.21
C ASN A 139 9.61 -3.77 -2.55
N VAL A 140 9.42 -2.46 -2.68
CA VAL A 140 8.17 -1.87 -3.19
C VAL A 140 8.29 -1.80 -4.72
N PRO A 141 7.48 -2.54 -5.50
CA PRO A 141 7.45 -2.40 -6.94
C PRO A 141 7.04 -0.99 -7.38
N PRO A 142 7.27 -0.61 -8.66
CA PRO A 142 6.82 0.68 -9.17
C PRO A 142 5.33 0.90 -8.89
N LEU A 143 4.96 2.09 -8.39
CA LEU A 143 3.56 2.40 -8.09
C LEU A 143 2.68 2.38 -9.33
N SER A 144 3.25 2.69 -10.50
CA SER A 144 2.60 2.55 -11.80
C SER A 144 2.21 1.12 -12.14
N GLN A 145 2.77 0.12 -11.46
CA GLN A 145 2.34 -1.27 -11.56
C GLN A 145 1.43 -1.67 -10.39
N LEU A 146 1.77 -1.24 -9.16
CA LEU A 146 1.00 -1.59 -7.96
C LEU A 146 -0.41 -1.00 -7.92
N LEU A 147 -0.63 0.11 -8.63
CA LEU A 147 -1.92 0.77 -8.68
C LEU A 147 -2.72 0.42 -9.93
N THR A 148 -2.18 -0.43 -10.82
CA THR A 148 -2.91 -0.90 -12.01
C THR A 148 -4.12 -1.72 -11.60
N THR A 149 -5.27 -1.40 -12.19
CA THR A 149 -6.53 -2.09 -11.95
C THR A 149 -6.66 -3.34 -12.84
N ALA A 150 -7.86 -3.69 -13.30
CA ALA A 150 -8.05 -4.82 -14.21
C ALA A 150 -7.60 -4.47 -15.63
N ARG A 151 -7.07 -5.45 -16.38
CA ARG A 151 -6.72 -5.28 -17.80
C ARG A 151 -7.87 -4.77 -18.68
N SER A 152 -9.11 -5.09 -18.30
CA SER A 152 -10.33 -4.70 -19.02
C SER A 152 -10.93 -3.38 -18.52
N TRP A 153 -10.16 -2.56 -17.79
CA TRP A 153 -10.63 -1.31 -17.18
C TRP A 153 -11.33 -0.40 -18.21
N ASP A 154 -10.80 -0.35 -19.43
CA ASP A 154 -11.26 0.51 -20.52
C ASP A 154 -12.65 0.08 -21.00
N LYS A 155 -12.81 -1.21 -21.32
CA LYS A 155 -14.06 -1.85 -21.71
C LYS A 155 -15.09 -1.77 -20.60
N CYS A 156 -14.64 -1.78 -19.35
CA CYS A 156 -15.48 -1.65 -18.17
C CYS A 156 -15.83 -0.21 -17.80
N GLY A 157 -15.20 0.80 -18.41
CA GLY A 157 -15.42 2.21 -18.11
C GLY A 157 -14.87 2.67 -16.75
N TYR A 158 -13.79 2.05 -16.26
CA TYR A 158 -13.07 2.43 -15.04
C TYR A 158 -11.77 3.16 -15.37
N GLU A 159 -11.04 3.63 -14.36
CA GLU A 159 -9.69 4.17 -14.56
C GLU A 159 -8.63 3.04 -14.62
N PRO A 160 -7.52 3.23 -15.35
CA PRO A 160 -6.42 2.26 -15.42
C PRO A 160 -5.72 2.05 -14.08
N TYR A 161 -5.79 3.05 -13.20
CA TYR A 161 -5.17 3.02 -11.89
C TYR A 161 -6.15 3.35 -10.78
N GLN A 162 -5.97 2.71 -9.62
CA GLN A 162 -6.77 2.97 -8.44
C GLN A 162 -5.97 2.68 -7.17
N LEU A 163 -6.05 3.58 -6.20
CA LEU A 163 -5.54 3.33 -4.86
C LEU A 163 -6.55 2.45 -4.08
N PRO A 164 -6.13 1.32 -3.47
CA PRO A 164 -7.02 0.57 -2.60
C PRO A 164 -7.44 1.42 -1.39
N PRO A 165 -8.66 1.22 -0.86
CA PRO A 165 -9.06 1.74 0.45
C PRO A 165 -8.02 1.41 1.51
N GLN A 166 -7.77 2.36 2.42
CA GLN A 166 -6.67 2.28 3.39
C GLN A 166 -6.75 1.07 4.31
N GLU A 167 -7.97 0.69 4.69
CA GLU A 167 -8.27 -0.50 5.49
C GLU A 167 -7.80 -1.80 4.82
N LEU A 168 -7.61 -1.82 3.50
CA LEU A 168 -7.14 -2.99 2.75
C LEU A 168 -5.61 -3.01 2.56
N TRP A 169 -4.89 -1.91 2.85
CA TRP A 169 -3.45 -1.81 2.56
C TRP A 169 -2.60 -2.91 3.19
N SER A 170 -3.00 -3.40 4.37
CA SER A 170 -2.25 -4.46 5.05
C SER A 170 -2.28 -5.80 4.32
N ASN A 171 -3.30 -6.05 3.50
CA ASN A 171 -3.51 -7.34 2.84
C ASN A 171 -2.47 -7.62 1.75
N ILE A 172 -1.92 -6.57 1.11
CA ILE A 172 -0.93 -6.74 0.04
C ILE A 172 0.47 -7.05 0.58
N VAL A 173 0.75 -6.70 1.84
CA VAL A 173 2.09 -6.78 2.44
C VAL A 173 2.69 -8.19 2.33
N PRO A 174 2.02 -9.27 2.80
CA PRO A 174 2.55 -10.63 2.66
C PRO A 174 2.73 -11.04 1.19
N THR A 175 1.85 -10.62 0.28
CA THR A 175 1.99 -10.87 -1.16
C THR A 175 3.22 -10.19 -1.76
N LEU A 176 3.54 -8.95 -1.36
CA LEU A 176 4.77 -8.27 -1.82
C LEU A 176 6.04 -8.89 -1.23
N GLN A 177 5.98 -9.40 0.01
CA GLN A 177 7.10 -10.14 0.61
C GLN A 177 7.35 -11.44 -0.17
N LEU A 178 6.29 -12.21 -0.47
CA LEU A 178 6.38 -13.41 -1.29
C LEU A 178 6.91 -13.10 -2.70
N TYR A 179 6.37 -12.07 -3.36
CA TYR A 179 6.84 -11.63 -4.68
C TYR A 179 8.33 -11.28 -4.67
N SER A 180 8.80 -10.55 -3.65
CA SER A 180 10.21 -10.20 -3.47
C SER A 180 11.08 -11.44 -3.23
N GLN A 181 10.60 -12.40 -2.44
CA GLN A 181 11.29 -13.66 -2.19
C GLN A 181 11.43 -14.47 -3.48
N LEU A 182 10.36 -14.63 -4.25
CA LEU A 182 10.37 -15.35 -5.53
C LEU A 182 11.36 -14.71 -6.53
N LYS A 183 11.44 -13.37 -6.59
CA LYS A 183 12.45 -12.68 -7.39
C LYS A 183 13.88 -12.91 -6.87
N SER A 184 14.07 -12.84 -5.56
CA SER A 184 15.40 -13.04 -4.94
C SER A 184 15.95 -14.47 -5.14
N GLN A 185 15.06 -15.45 -5.22
CA GLN A 185 15.40 -16.85 -5.50
C GLN A 185 15.56 -17.14 -7.00
N GLY A 186 15.32 -16.15 -7.88
CA GLY A 186 15.39 -16.31 -9.33
C GLY A 186 14.25 -17.13 -9.94
N ILE A 187 13.21 -17.44 -9.16
CA ILE A 187 12.00 -18.12 -9.65
C ILE A 187 11.22 -17.17 -10.55
N LEU A 188 11.04 -15.93 -10.08
CA LEU A 188 10.53 -14.84 -10.92
C LEU A 188 11.70 -14.03 -11.48
N PRO A 189 11.78 -13.85 -12.81
CA PRO A 189 12.78 -13.00 -13.43
C PRO A 189 12.76 -11.53 -12.94
N ALA A 190 13.89 -10.84 -13.11
CA ALA A 190 14.00 -9.43 -12.77
C ALA A 190 13.00 -8.55 -13.52
N ASN A 191 12.72 -8.87 -14.80
CA ASN A 191 11.76 -8.19 -15.67
C ASN A 191 10.31 -8.66 -15.48
N SER A 192 9.97 -9.48 -14.47
CA SER A 192 8.57 -9.72 -14.14
C SER A 192 7.88 -8.42 -13.75
N GLU A 193 6.71 -8.15 -14.32
CA GLU A 193 5.93 -6.95 -14.10
C GLU A 193 4.56 -7.29 -13.52
N ILE A 194 4.05 -6.43 -12.64
CA ILE A 194 2.68 -6.51 -12.11
C ILE A 194 1.75 -5.75 -13.07
N ARG A 195 0.64 -6.37 -13.46
CA ARG A 195 -0.36 -5.78 -14.39
C ARG A 195 -1.76 -5.61 -13.82
N SER A 196 -1.99 -6.08 -12.60
CA SER A 196 -3.31 -5.97 -11.95
C SER A 196 -3.15 -6.21 -10.45
N VAL A 197 -3.73 -5.34 -9.63
CA VAL A 197 -3.65 -5.44 -8.16
C VAL A 197 -5.03 -5.25 -7.54
N TYR A 198 -5.38 -4.04 -7.12
CA TYR A 198 -6.69 -3.81 -6.52
C TYR A 198 -7.74 -3.61 -7.61
N ARG A 199 -8.88 -4.28 -7.45
CA ARG A 199 -10.06 -4.06 -8.28
C ARG A 199 -11.23 -3.75 -7.38
N SER A 200 -11.88 -2.61 -7.60
CA SER A 200 -13.17 -2.36 -6.94
C SER A 200 -14.17 -3.47 -7.29
N PRO A 201 -15.17 -3.77 -6.43
CA PRO A 201 -16.11 -4.86 -6.69
C PRO A 201 -16.79 -4.78 -8.06
N GLY A 202 -17.25 -3.60 -8.46
CA GLY A 202 -17.88 -3.39 -9.77
C GLY A 202 -16.93 -3.63 -10.95
N LEU A 203 -15.64 -3.25 -10.82
CA LEU A 203 -14.65 -3.54 -11.84
C LEU A 203 -14.29 -5.03 -11.88
N ASN A 204 -14.17 -5.68 -10.73
CA ASN A 204 -13.93 -7.11 -10.65
C ASN A 204 -15.03 -7.90 -11.37
N ASP A 205 -16.29 -7.59 -11.09
CA ASP A 205 -17.45 -8.24 -11.72
C ASP A 205 -17.47 -8.01 -13.24
N CYS A 206 -17.28 -6.78 -13.70
CA CYS A 206 -17.21 -6.48 -15.13
C CYS A 206 -16.05 -7.20 -15.84
N ALA A 207 -14.90 -7.30 -15.17
CA ALA A 207 -13.73 -8.00 -15.69
C ALA A 207 -13.88 -9.54 -15.65
N GLY A 208 -15.01 -10.07 -15.19
CA GLY A 208 -15.25 -11.51 -15.06
C GLY A 208 -14.50 -12.16 -13.90
N GLY A 209 -14.11 -11.39 -12.89
CA GLY A 209 -13.48 -11.89 -11.68
C GLY A 209 -14.46 -12.71 -10.82
N ALA A 210 -13.92 -13.63 -10.03
CA ALA A 210 -14.71 -14.40 -9.07
C ALA A 210 -15.26 -13.49 -7.95
N SER A 211 -16.41 -13.85 -7.38
CA SER A 211 -17.01 -13.15 -6.22
C SER A 211 -16.16 -13.20 -4.95
N SER A 212 -15.24 -14.16 -4.86
CA SER A 212 -14.26 -14.29 -3.77
C SER A 212 -12.84 -13.84 -4.16
N SER A 213 -12.72 -13.07 -5.25
CA SER A 213 -11.45 -12.59 -5.80
C SER A 213 -10.65 -11.80 -4.76
N LYS A 214 -9.38 -12.18 -4.59
CA LYS A 214 -8.45 -11.52 -3.68
C LYS A 214 -7.94 -10.17 -4.20
N HIS A 215 -8.21 -9.83 -5.45
CA HIS A 215 -8.01 -8.46 -5.96
C HIS A 215 -8.95 -7.46 -5.29
N MET A 216 -10.17 -7.89 -4.92
CA MET A 216 -11.14 -7.01 -4.24
C MET A 216 -10.77 -6.69 -2.80
N THR A 217 -9.92 -7.51 -2.19
CA THR A 217 -9.38 -7.28 -0.84
C THR A 217 -7.97 -6.71 -0.86
N ALA A 218 -7.46 -6.30 -2.03
CA ALA A 218 -6.08 -5.84 -2.24
C ALA A 218 -5.01 -6.85 -1.74
N GLY A 219 -5.30 -8.15 -1.77
CA GLY A 219 -4.38 -9.20 -1.37
C GLY A 219 -3.68 -9.90 -2.54
N ALA A 220 -4.06 -9.61 -3.78
CA ALA A 220 -3.56 -10.30 -4.97
C ALA A 220 -2.84 -9.39 -5.95
N ILE A 221 -1.92 -9.98 -6.70
CA ILE A 221 -1.29 -9.41 -7.89
C ILE A 221 -1.39 -10.40 -9.06
N ASP A 222 -1.63 -9.87 -10.25
CA ASP A 222 -1.34 -10.59 -11.49
C ASP A 222 -0.03 -10.09 -12.06
N ILE A 223 0.82 -11.01 -12.46
CA ILE A 223 2.12 -10.74 -13.05
C ILE A 223 2.22 -11.35 -14.45
N TRP A 224 3.15 -10.80 -15.23
CA TRP A 224 3.60 -11.34 -16.50
C TRP A 224 5.11 -11.13 -16.64
N VAL A 225 5.71 -11.86 -17.57
CA VAL A 225 7.12 -11.71 -17.94
C VAL A 225 7.19 -11.43 -19.45
N PRO A 226 7.41 -10.17 -19.87
CA PRO A 226 7.37 -9.80 -21.29
C PRO A 226 8.26 -10.68 -22.17
N ASP A 227 9.50 -10.94 -21.73
CA ASP A 227 10.48 -11.72 -22.50
C ASP A 227 10.07 -13.18 -22.71
N TYR A 228 9.11 -13.69 -21.92
CA TYR A 228 8.65 -15.07 -22.00
C TYR A 228 7.40 -15.23 -22.87
N GLU A 229 6.77 -14.14 -23.35
CA GLU A 229 5.56 -14.22 -24.19
C GLU A 229 5.79 -15.03 -25.48
N SER A 230 6.97 -14.88 -26.09
CA SER A 230 7.35 -15.60 -27.30
C SER A 230 8.20 -16.85 -27.03
N SER A 231 8.35 -17.24 -25.75
CA SER A 231 9.24 -18.33 -25.32
C SER A 231 8.51 -19.35 -24.44
N PRO A 232 7.75 -20.29 -25.04
CA PRO A 232 6.97 -21.29 -24.31
C PRO A 232 7.81 -22.13 -23.35
N TRP A 233 9.07 -22.42 -23.69
CA TRP A 233 9.96 -23.20 -22.83
C TRP A 233 10.38 -22.45 -21.57
N GLN A 234 10.72 -21.15 -21.68
CA GLN A 234 11.05 -20.34 -20.50
C GLN A 234 9.82 -20.13 -19.62
N LEU A 235 8.65 -19.92 -20.23
CA LEU A 235 7.39 -19.84 -19.51
C LEU A 235 7.10 -21.14 -18.74
N SER A 236 7.17 -22.29 -19.41
CA SER A 236 6.94 -23.60 -18.76
C SER A 236 7.90 -23.83 -17.60
N ARG A 237 9.19 -23.57 -17.80
CA ARG A 237 10.20 -23.76 -16.75
C ARG A 237 9.95 -22.88 -15.53
N MET A 238 9.59 -21.61 -15.74
CA MET A 238 9.22 -20.70 -14.65
C MET A 238 7.96 -21.18 -13.91
N GLN A 239 6.96 -21.65 -14.65
CA GLN A 239 5.74 -22.22 -14.06
C GLN A 239 6.06 -23.46 -13.23
N ASP A 240 6.94 -24.35 -13.71
CA ASP A 240 7.39 -25.52 -12.95
C ASP A 240 8.10 -25.12 -11.65
N SER A 241 8.99 -24.12 -11.67
CA SER A 241 9.64 -23.59 -10.46
C SER A 241 8.67 -22.93 -9.48
N LEU A 242 7.63 -22.24 -9.98
CA LEU A 242 6.55 -21.70 -9.13
C LEU A 242 5.75 -22.83 -8.47
N CYS A 243 5.48 -23.90 -9.21
CA CYS A 243 4.80 -25.08 -8.69
C CYS A 243 5.62 -25.79 -7.62
N GLU A 244 6.92 -25.97 -7.84
CA GLU A 244 7.85 -26.53 -6.85
C GLU A 244 7.89 -25.69 -5.58
N PHE A 245 8.02 -24.36 -5.71
CA PHE A 245 7.96 -23.46 -4.55
C PHE A 245 6.64 -23.57 -3.82
N TRP A 246 5.52 -23.57 -4.55
CA TRP A 246 4.19 -23.71 -3.97
C TRP A 246 4.09 -25.01 -3.16
N GLN A 247 4.54 -26.13 -3.72
CA GLN A 247 4.49 -27.45 -3.08
C GLN A 247 5.29 -27.50 -1.77
N TYR A 248 6.52 -26.99 -1.77
CA TYR A 248 7.44 -27.14 -0.62
C TYR A 248 7.37 -26.00 0.39
N GLN A 249 7.05 -24.78 -0.04
CA GLN A 249 7.10 -23.57 0.79
C GLN A 249 5.75 -22.84 0.85
N GLY A 250 4.84 -23.08 -0.11
CA GLY A 250 3.61 -22.31 -0.29
C GLY A 250 2.65 -22.35 0.91
N GLN A 251 2.60 -23.45 1.65
CA GLN A 251 1.73 -23.54 2.84
C GLN A 251 2.09 -22.51 3.90
N SER A 252 3.39 -22.27 4.14
CA SER A 252 3.87 -21.28 5.11
C SER A 252 3.52 -19.83 4.74
N HIS A 253 3.24 -19.59 3.45
CA HIS A 253 2.88 -18.29 2.91
C HIS A 253 1.38 -18.12 2.66
N ASN A 254 0.55 -19.12 2.95
CA ASN A 254 -0.84 -19.17 2.48
C ASN A 254 -0.95 -18.88 0.98
N PHE A 255 -0.04 -19.47 0.20
CA PHE A 255 0.18 -19.08 -1.20
C PHE A 255 -0.96 -19.56 -2.12
N GLY A 256 -1.73 -18.60 -2.63
CA GLY A 256 -2.64 -18.76 -3.74
C GLY A 256 -1.93 -18.59 -5.08
N LEU A 257 -1.90 -19.65 -5.89
CA LEU A 257 -1.21 -19.66 -7.18
C LEU A 257 -2.15 -20.00 -8.34
N GLY A 258 -2.36 -19.04 -9.23
CA GLY A 258 -3.05 -19.26 -10.51
C GLY A 258 -2.07 -19.22 -11.67
N LEU A 259 -2.02 -20.27 -12.49
CA LEU A 259 -1.16 -20.33 -13.66
C LEU A 259 -1.98 -20.51 -14.94
N TYR A 260 -1.70 -19.66 -15.93
CA TYR A 260 -2.43 -19.65 -17.20
C TYR A 260 -1.48 -19.89 -18.38
N SER A 261 -1.95 -20.61 -19.40
CA SER A 261 -1.20 -20.87 -20.63
C SER A 261 -0.88 -19.59 -21.43
N THR A 262 -1.63 -18.52 -21.18
CA THR A 262 -1.39 -17.18 -21.74
C THR A 262 -0.16 -16.49 -21.14
N GLY A 263 0.47 -17.07 -20.11
CA GLY A 263 1.60 -16.48 -19.39
C GLY A 263 1.20 -15.59 -18.22
N ALA A 264 -0.10 -15.33 -18.02
CA ALA A 264 -0.59 -14.68 -16.82
C ALA A 264 -0.35 -15.57 -15.59
N ILE A 265 0.07 -14.96 -14.49
CA ILE A 265 0.32 -15.63 -13.22
C ILE A 265 -0.36 -14.81 -12.13
N HIS A 266 -1.21 -15.45 -11.34
CA HIS A 266 -1.85 -14.86 -10.18
C HIS A 266 -1.09 -15.28 -8.91
N LEU A 267 -0.80 -14.32 -8.04
CA LEU A 267 -0.22 -14.54 -6.71
C LEU A 267 -1.07 -13.84 -5.64
N ASP A 268 -1.39 -14.55 -4.56
CA ASP A 268 -1.86 -13.97 -3.31
C ASP A 268 -1.40 -14.80 -2.11
N THR A 269 -1.58 -14.25 -0.91
CA THR A 269 -1.24 -14.91 0.36
C THR A 269 -2.45 -15.09 1.27
N ASP A 270 -3.63 -15.31 0.69
CA ASP A 270 -4.90 -15.47 1.40
C ASP A 270 -5.53 -16.85 1.12
N GLY A 271 -4.68 -17.88 1.22
CA GLY A 271 -5.06 -19.30 1.27
C GLY A 271 -4.12 -20.19 0.46
N TYR A 272 -3.70 -21.33 1.01
CA TYR A 272 -2.86 -22.31 0.30
C TYR A 272 -3.67 -23.10 -0.74
N ARG A 273 -3.66 -22.63 -1.99
CA ARG A 273 -4.46 -23.19 -3.09
C ARG A 273 -3.82 -22.92 -4.44
N LYS A 274 -4.21 -23.70 -5.44
CA LYS A 274 -3.77 -23.56 -6.82
C LYS A 274 -4.91 -23.79 -7.80
N TRP A 275 -4.83 -23.17 -8.97
CA TRP A 275 -5.82 -23.34 -10.05
C TRP A 275 -5.22 -23.01 -11.42
N GLY A 276 -5.94 -23.41 -12.47
CA GLY A 276 -5.59 -23.11 -13.86
C GLY A 276 -6.70 -22.37 -14.62
N PHE A 277 -6.81 -22.67 -15.92
CA PHE A 277 -7.63 -21.92 -16.88
C PHE A 277 -9.12 -21.84 -16.54
N ASN A 278 -9.68 -22.82 -15.81
CA ASN A 278 -11.09 -22.82 -15.41
C ASN A 278 -11.32 -22.37 -13.96
N HIS A 279 -10.32 -21.75 -13.34
CA HIS A 279 -10.35 -21.32 -11.92
C HIS A 279 -10.55 -22.45 -10.91
N ALA A 280 -10.35 -23.71 -11.31
CA ALA A 280 -10.41 -24.87 -10.43
C ALA A 280 -9.03 -25.52 -10.24
N SER A 281 -8.85 -26.17 -9.09
CA SER A 281 -7.63 -26.94 -8.79
C SER A 281 -7.39 -28.08 -9.77
N SER A 282 -8.45 -28.67 -10.34
CA SER A 282 -8.36 -29.75 -11.32
C SER A 282 -7.71 -29.34 -12.66
N SER A 283 -7.68 -28.04 -12.98
CA SER A 283 -7.00 -27.52 -14.18
C SER A 283 -5.61 -26.94 -13.90
N SER A 284 -5.15 -27.00 -12.65
CA SER A 284 -3.85 -26.46 -12.25
C SER A 284 -2.69 -27.13 -13.00
N ALA A 285 -1.73 -26.32 -13.45
CA ALA A 285 -0.48 -26.82 -14.03
C ALA A 285 0.40 -27.56 -13.01
N CYS A 286 0.40 -27.12 -11.74
CA CYS A 286 1.17 -27.79 -10.69
C CYS A 286 0.58 -29.16 -10.36
N ARG A 287 1.33 -30.21 -10.67
CA ARG A 287 0.99 -31.60 -10.36
C ARG A 287 1.78 -31.99 -9.11
N TYR A 288 1.03 -32.32 -8.05
CA TYR A 288 1.48 -32.65 -6.68
C TYR A 288 1.95 -31.47 -5.83
#